data_AF-A0A1H4LVP6-F1
#
_entry.id   AF-A0A1H4LVP6-F1
#
_cell.length_a   1.000
_cell.length_b   1.000
_cell.length_c   1.000
_cell.angle_alpha   90.00
_cell.angle_beta   90.00
_cell.angle_gamma   90.00
#
_symmetry.space_group_name_H-M   'P 1'
#
loop_
_entity.id
_entity.type
_entity.pdbx_description
1 polymer ?
#
loop_
_entity_poly.entity_id
_entity_poly.type
_entity_poly.pdbx_seq_one_letter_code
_entity_poly.pdbx_strand_id
1 'polypeptide(L)'
;MNAAASTTTVRMKAGETATLSRAAVLDASRTEPDYTAYAPNDVWVVADIGGRLIPVIPLVRAALGAEPHNTNEAEVRLRELGFQIFIKRLYTPGGQPVRLTQTQLRDARP
;
A
#
# COMPACT_ATOMS: atom_id res chain seq x y z
N MET A 1 6.75 -24.19 -5.96
CA MET A 1 6.03 -22.93 -5.65
C MET A 1 5.53 -23.05 -4.22
N ASN A 2 5.97 -22.20 -3.29
CA ASN A 2 5.40 -22.19 -1.93
C ASN A 2 3.96 -21.69 -2.02
N ALA A 3 3.03 -22.39 -1.37
CA ALA A 3 1.65 -21.91 -1.25
C ALA A 3 1.64 -20.58 -0.51
N ALA A 4 0.99 -19.57 -1.07
CA ALA A 4 0.80 -18.29 -0.39
C ALA A 4 0.01 -18.52 0.90
N ALA A 5 0.39 -17.84 1.99
CA ALA A 5 -0.34 -17.94 3.25
C ALA A 5 -1.75 -17.36 3.08
N SER A 6 -2.75 -17.95 3.76
CA SER A 6 -4.10 -17.38 3.80
C SER A 6 -4.21 -16.21 4.79
N THR A 7 -3.30 -16.16 5.77
CA THR A 7 -3.23 -15.12 6.81
C THR A 7 -1.78 -14.78 7.15
N THR A 8 -1.54 -13.56 7.64
CA THR A 8 -0.26 -13.13 8.23
C THR A 8 -0.51 -12.18 9.42
N THR A 9 0.53 -11.84 10.17
CA THR A 9 0.49 -10.93 11.32
C THR A 9 1.12 -9.60 10.95
N VAL A 10 0.37 -8.51 11.06
CA VAL A 10 0.81 -7.15 10.76
C VAL A 10 1.11 -6.42 12.06
N ARG A 11 2.28 -5.76 12.16
CA ARG A 11 2.53 -4.79 13.24
C ARG A 11 1.80 -3.49 12.96
N MET A 12 1.00 -3.02 13.92
CA MET A 12 0.21 -1.81 13.82
C MET A 12 1.00 -0.59 14.31
N LYS A 13 0.61 0.60 13.85
CA LYS A 13 1.24 1.87 14.26
C LYS A 13 1.12 2.16 15.75
N ALA A 14 0.03 1.71 16.38
CA ALA A 14 -0.20 1.83 17.82
C ALA A 14 0.64 0.85 18.66
N GLY A 15 1.32 -0.11 18.02
CA GLY A 15 2.27 -1.02 18.67
C GLY A 15 1.76 -2.44 18.83
N GLU A 16 0.44 -2.67 18.78
CA GLU A 16 -0.12 -4.04 18.74
C GLU A 16 0.12 -4.75 17.40
N THR A 17 -0.29 -6.02 17.34
CA THR A 17 -0.33 -6.80 16.11
C THR A 17 -1.76 -7.19 15.77
N ALA A 18 -2.05 -7.33 14.48
CA ALA A 18 -3.35 -7.76 13.97
C ALA A 18 -3.19 -8.85 12.91
N THR A 19 -4.16 -9.76 12.82
CA THR A 19 -4.18 -10.79 11.78
C THR A 19 -4.79 -10.25 10.50
N LEU A 20 -4.02 -10.22 9.42
CA LEU A 20 -4.47 -9.86 8.08
C LEU A 20 -4.72 -11.13 7.27
N SER A 21 -5.93 -11.28 6.74
CA SER A 21 -6.27 -12.39 5.84
C SER A 21 -6.25 -11.93 4.38
N ARG A 22 -5.98 -12.86 3.46
CA ARG A 22 -6.07 -12.61 2.02
C ARG A 22 -7.50 -12.17 1.62
N ALA A 23 -8.52 -12.73 2.26
CA ALA A 23 -9.91 -12.36 2.02
C ALA A 23 -10.21 -10.90 2.41
N ALA A 24 -9.73 -10.46 3.59
CA ALA A 24 -9.91 -9.08 4.03
C ALA A 24 -9.26 -8.07 3.09
N VAL A 25 -8.07 -8.40 2.55
CA VAL A 25 -7.41 -7.57 1.52
C VAL A 25 -8.23 -7.50 0.24
N LEU A 26 -8.77 -8.63 -0.23
CA LEU A 26 -9.60 -8.68 -1.43
C LEU A 26 -10.92 -7.90 -1.24
N ASP A 27 -11.52 -7.96 -0.06
CA ASP A 27 -12.73 -7.19 0.23
C ASP A 27 -12.44 -5.69 0.33
N ALA A 28 -11.37 -5.29 1.03
CA ALA A 28 -10.92 -3.91 1.10
C ALA A 28 -10.61 -3.32 -0.29
N SER A 29 -10.01 -4.12 -1.18
CA SER A 29 -9.68 -3.67 -2.54
C SER A 29 -10.90 -3.25 -3.36
N ARG A 30 -12.11 -3.71 -3.02
CA ARG A 30 -13.34 -3.36 -3.75
C ARG A 30 -13.73 -1.90 -3.57
N THR A 31 -13.37 -1.30 -2.44
CA THR A 31 -13.72 0.09 -2.10
C THR A 31 -12.52 1.02 -2.13
N GLU A 32 -11.31 0.49 -1.92
CA GLU A 32 -10.10 1.31 -1.95
C GLU A 32 -9.77 1.79 -3.36
N PRO A 33 -9.51 3.09 -3.58
CA PRO A 33 -9.21 3.62 -4.90
C PRO A 33 -7.78 3.30 -5.33
N ASP A 34 -7.54 3.38 -6.65
CA ASP A 34 -6.20 3.23 -7.22
C ASP A 34 -5.31 4.42 -6.83
N TYR A 35 -3.98 4.24 -6.93
CA TYR A 35 -2.99 5.24 -6.51
C TYR A 35 -3.17 6.61 -7.20
N THR A 36 -3.82 6.67 -8.35
CA THR A 36 -4.08 7.89 -9.13
C THR A 36 -5.13 8.81 -8.48
N ALA A 37 -5.94 8.30 -7.56
CA ALA A 37 -6.94 9.09 -6.83
C ALA A 37 -6.35 9.89 -5.66
N TYR A 38 -5.11 9.58 -5.26
CA TYR A 38 -4.44 10.24 -4.15
C TYR A 38 -3.67 11.47 -4.61
N ALA A 39 -3.40 12.40 -3.69
CA ALA A 39 -2.54 13.55 -3.96
C ALA A 39 -1.18 13.10 -4.52
N PRO A 40 -0.56 13.84 -5.45
CA PRO A 40 0.70 13.44 -6.06
C PRO A 40 1.77 13.11 -5.01
N ASN A 41 2.35 11.92 -5.11
CA ASN A 41 3.45 11.45 -4.26
C ASN A 41 4.67 11.08 -5.12
N ASP A 42 5.89 11.33 -4.66
CA ASP A 42 7.10 11.02 -5.45
C ASP A 42 7.21 9.53 -5.77
N VAL A 43 6.80 8.69 -4.81
CA VAL A 43 6.82 7.23 -4.90
C VAL A 43 5.56 6.64 -4.28
N TRP A 44 4.97 5.67 -4.99
CA TRP A 44 3.90 4.80 -4.49
C TRP A 44 4.38 3.36 -4.41
N VAL A 45 4.17 2.72 -3.27
CA VAL A 45 4.23 1.26 -3.14
C VAL A 45 2.79 0.75 -3.27
N VAL A 46 2.53 -0.05 -4.28
CA VAL A 46 1.18 -0.51 -4.66
C VAL A 46 1.13 -2.03 -4.76
N ALA A 47 -0.02 -2.61 -4.41
CA ALA A 47 -0.35 -3.98 -4.71
C ALA A 47 -1.15 -4.06 -6.01
N ASP A 48 -0.85 -5.06 -6.85
CA ASP A 48 -1.71 -5.43 -7.97
C ASP A 48 -2.80 -6.39 -7.50
N ILE A 49 -4.05 -5.93 -7.62
CA ILE A 49 -5.24 -6.70 -7.34
C ILE A 49 -6.14 -6.66 -8.56
N GLY A 50 -6.01 -7.69 -9.42
CA GLY A 50 -6.84 -7.82 -10.62
C GLY A 50 -6.58 -6.73 -11.66
N GLY A 51 -5.32 -6.28 -11.81
CA GLY A 51 -4.91 -5.21 -12.72
C GLY A 51 -5.02 -3.81 -12.12
N ARG A 52 -5.56 -3.70 -10.89
CA ARG A 52 -5.66 -2.42 -10.16
C ARG A 52 -4.46 -2.22 -9.27
N LEU A 53 -3.93 -0.99 -9.27
CA LEU A 53 -2.75 -0.64 -8.51
C LEU A 53 -3.14 0.19 -7.29
N ILE A 54 -3.27 -0.49 -6.15
CA ILE A 54 -3.81 0.09 -4.92
C ILE A 54 -2.67 0.32 -3.92
N PRO A 55 -2.51 1.53 -3.34
CA PRO A 55 -1.46 1.80 -2.36
C PRO A 55 -1.54 0.88 -1.13
N VAL A 56 -0.39 0.34 -0.71
CA VAL A 56 -0.34 -0.71 0.32
C VAL A 56 -0.80 -0.24 1.71
N ILE A 57 -0.55 1.03 2.07
CA ILE A 57 -0.96 1.59 3.38
C ILE A 57 -2.49 1.72 3.46
N PRO A 58 -3.18 2.45 2.57
CA PRO A 58 -4.64 2.51 2.54
C PRO A 58 -5.29 1.13 2.48
N LEU A 59 -4.75 0.23 1.67
CA LEU A 59 -5.29 -1.12 1.51
C LEU A 59 -5.25 -1.92 2.82
N VAL A 60 -4.11 -1.96 3.52
CA VAL A 60 -4.00 -2.67 4.81
C VAL A 60 -4.81 -1.96 5.89
N ARG A 61 -4.84 -0.62 5.87
CA ARG A 61 -5.67 0.18 6.79
C ARG A 61 -7.15 -0.12 6.63
N ALA A 62 -7.64 -0.24 5.40
CA ALA A 62 -9.03 -0.59 5.12
C ALA A 62 -9.35 -2.03 5.52
N ALA A 63 -8.42 -2.98 5.30
CA ALA A 63 -8.61 -4.38 5.68
C ALA A 63 -8.64 -4.60 7.20
N LEU A 64 -7.91 -3.80 7.97
CA LEU A 64 -7.76 -3.97 9.43
C LEU A 64 -8.47 -2.90 10.27
N GLY A 65 -8.98 -1.84 9.65
CA GLY A 65 -9.52 -0.67 10.34
C GLY A 65 -8.46 0.19 11.06
N ALA A 66 -7.17 -0.10 10.89
CA ALA A 66 -6.07 0.57 11.58
C ALA A 66 -4.80 0.63 10.73
N GLU A 67 -3.99 1.67 10.93
CA GLU A 67 -2.79 1.91 10.11
C GLU A 67 -1.65 0.92 10.48
N PRO A 68 -1.04 0.25 9.49
CA PRO A 68 0.14 -0.57 9.74
C PRO A 68 1.32 0.31 10.18
N HIS A 69 2.32 -0.30 10.83
CA HIS A 69 3.43 0.42 11.42
C HIS A 69 4.19 1.32 10.43
N ASN A 70 4.41 0.82 9.20
CA ASN A 70 4.98 1.57 8.09
C ASN A 70 4.72 0.84 6.76
N THR A 71 5.15 1.45 5.66
CA THR A 71 4.96 0.93 4.29
C THR A 71 5.65 -0.42 4.08
N ASN A 72 6.84 -0.61 4.66
CA ASN A 72 7.60 -1.85 4.54
C ASN A 72 6.86 -3.02 5.21
N GLU A 73 6.28 -2.79 6.39
CA GLU A 73 5.43 -3.78 7.06
C GLU A 73 4.27 -4.17 6.14
N ALA A 74 3.50 -3.20 5.62
CA ALA A 74 2.39 -3.48 4.72
C ALA A 74 2.81 -4.26 3.46
N GLU A 75 3.91 -3.85 2.82
CA GLU A 75 4.49 -4.50 1.64
C GLU A 75 4.84 -5.97 1.88
N VAL A 76 5.60 -6.24 2.95
CA VAL A 76 6.05 -7.61 3.28
C VAL A 76 4.84 -8.51 3.54
N ARG A 77 3.86 -8.03 4.31
CA ARG A 77 2.66 -8.82 4.65
C ARG A 77 1.79 -9.12 3.45
N LEU A 78 1.63 -8.17 2.53
CA LEU A 78 0.91 -8.42 1.28
C LEU A 78 1.67 -9.41 0.37
N ARG A 79 3.01 -9.39 0.34
CA ARG A 79 3.80 -10.41 -0.38
C ARG A 79 3.64 -11.81 0.23
N GLU A 80 3.65 -11.93 1.55
CA GLU A 80 3.42 -13.21 2.25
C GLU A 80 2.05 -13.81 1.92
N LEU A 81 1.04 -12.94 1.75
CA LEU A 81 -0.30 -13.32 1.31
C LEU A 81 -0.38 -13.63 -0.20
N GLY A 82 0.71 -13.45 -0.95
CA GLY A 82 0.79 -13.77 -2.38
C GLY A 82 0.27 -12.67 -3.31
N PHE A 83 0.30 -11.40 -2.91
CA PHE A 83 0.04 -10.27 -3.80
C PHE A 83 1.34 -9.79 -4.44
N GLN A 84 1.25 -9.34 -5.70
CA GLN A 84 2.37 -8.71 -6.39
C GLN A 84 2.47 -7.24 -5.98
N ILE A 85 3.68 -6.79 -5.63
CA ILE A 85 3.94 -5.42 -5.18
C ILE A 85 4.81 -4.71 -6.22
N PHE A 86 4.39 -3.51 -6.61
CA PHE A 86 5.11 -2.63 -7.53
C PHE A 86 5.47 -1.32 -6.84
N ILE A 87 6.53 -0.69 -7.34
CA ILE A 87 6.90 0.68 -6.98
C ILE A 87 6.64 1.56 -8.19
N LYS A 88 5.76 2.54 -8.06
CA LYS A 88 5.51 3.57 -9.07
C LYS A 88 6.23 4.84 -8.65
N ARG A 89 7.06 5.36 -9.54
CA ARG A 89 7.72 6.66 -9.35
C ARG A 89 7.07 7.67 -10.29
N LEU A 90 6.74 8.85 -9.77
CA LEU A 90 6.24 9.91 -10.62
C LEU A 90 7.39 10.54 -11.41
N TYR A 91 7.15 10.80 -12.68
CA TYR A 91 8.03 11.54 -13.57
C TYR A 91 7.29 12.77 -14.07
N THR A 92 7.99 13.88 -14.24
CA THR A 92 7.49 15.07 -14.94
C THR A 92 7.21 14.71 -16.41
N PRO A 93 6.43 15.52 -17.14
CA PRO A 93 6.25 15.33 -18.58
C PRO A 93 7.57 15.27 -19.38
N GLY A 94 8.64 15.88 -18.85
CA GLY A 94 10.00 15.82 -19.42
C GLY A 94 10.82 14.58 -19.01
N GLY A 95 10.20 13.58 -18.38
CA GLY A 95 10.85 12.31 -18.02
C GLY A 95 11.80 12.40 -16.83
N GLN A 96 11.78 13.50 -16.06
CA GLN A 96 12.60 13.64 -14.86
C GLN A 96 11.81 13.14 -13.63
N PRO A 97 12.43 12.42 -12.69
CA PRO A 97 11.75 12.03 -11.45
C PRO A 97 11.20 13.27 -10.74
N VAL A 98 9.93 13.23 -10.35
CA VAL A 98 9.34 14.28 -9.51
C VAL A 98 10.04 14.22 -8.16
N ARG A 99 10.78 15.27 -7.81
CA ARG A 99 11.20 15.52 -6.43
C ARG A 99 10.17 16.44 -5.81
N LEU A 100 9.43 15.94 -4.83
CA LEU A 100 8.55 16.79 -4.05
C LEU A 100 9.40 17.79 -3.26
N THR A 101 9.05 19.06 -3.37
CA THR A 101 9.64 20.11 -2.54
C THR A 101 9.23 19.92 -1.07
N GLN A 102 9.98 20.52 -0.14
CA GLN A 102 9.70 20.41 1.29
C GLN A 102 8.28 20.90 1.66
N THR A 103 7.75 21.85 0.91
CA THR A 103 6.37 22.33 1.03
C THR A 103 5.37 21.27 0.55
N GLN A 104 5.61 20.65 -0.60
CA GLN A 104 4.74 19.59 -1.12
C GLN A 104 4.75 18.33 -0.24
N LEU A 105 5.87 18.03 0.43
CA LEU A 105 5.94 16.95 1.42
C LEU A 105 5.10 17.22 2.68
N ARG A 106 4.90 18.50 3.04
CA ARG A 106 4.02 18.87 4.16
C ARG A 106 2.53 18.72 3.82
N ASP A 107 2.19 18.95 2.55
CA ASP A 107 0.82 18.92 2.06
C ASP A 107 0.40 17.52 1.57
N ALA A 108 1.37 16.68 1.16
CA ALA A 108 1.20 15.26 0.91
C ALA A 108 1.02 14.50 2.24
N ARG A 109 -0.12 14.70 2.91
CA ARG A 109 -0.50 13.83 4.04
C ARG A 109 -1.07 12.50 3.52
N PRO A 110 -0.73 11.37 4.17
CA PRO A 110 -1.36 10.06 3.91
C PRO A 110 -2.82 9.99 4.37
#